data_AF-A0A932RMD4-F1
#
_entry.id   AF-A0A932RMD4-F1
#
_cell.length_a   1.000
_cell.length_b   1.000
_cell.length_c   1.000
_cell.angle_alpha   90.00
_cell.angle_beta   90.00
_cell.angle_gamma   90.00
#
_symmetry.space_group_name_H-M   'P 1'
#
loop_
_entity.id
_entity.type
_entity.pdbx_description
1 polymer ?
#
loop_
_entity_poly.entity_id
_entity_poly.type
_entity_poly.pdbx_seq_one_letter_code
_entity_poly.pdbx_strand_id
1 'polypeptide(L)' 'MKIITATILDPTHLELSQPISAQPGDLIQISIPDEGGEDRLWREAARKHFLEAYDDEDAIYDRL' A
#
# COMPACT_ATOMS: atom_id res chain seq x y z
N MET A 1 -15.70 -12.26 -15.29
CA MET A 1 -14.44 -12.38 -14.53
C MET A 1 -14.70 -13.32 -13.37
N LYS A 2 -13.86 -14.33 -13.17
CA LYS A 2 -14.00 -15.28 -12.04
C LYS A 2 -13.04 -14.82 -10.95
N ILE A 3 -13.57 -14.45 -9.79
CA ILE A 3 -12.76 -14.03 -8.64
C ILE A 3 -12.40 -15.30 -7.87
N ILE A 4 -11.09 -15.50 -7.64
CA ILE A 4 -10.58 -16.60 -6.85
C ILE A 4 -9.86 -16.00 -5.65
N THR A 5 -10.21 -16.48 -4.46
CA THR A 5 -9.56 -16.06 -3.22
C THR A 5 -8.32 -16.90 -2.99
N ALA A 6 -7.25 -16.26 -2.54
CA ALA A 6 -5.99 -16.90 -2.21
C ALA A 6 -5.48 -16.39 -0.86
N THR A 7 -4.81 -17.26 -0.11
CA THR A 7 -4.15 -16.93 1.15
C THR A 7 -2.65 -16.79 0.90
N ILE A 8 -2.01 -15.78 1.48
CA ILE A 8 -0.55 -15.62 1.43
C ILE A 8 0.06 -16.59 2.44
N LEU A 9 0.84 -17.56 1.96
CA LEU A 9 1.62 -18.45 2.84
C LEU A 9 2.94 -17.78 3.24
N ASP A 10 3.59 -17.15 2.26
CA ASP A 10 4.81 -16.37 2.41
C ASP A 10 4.92 -15.35 1.25
N PRO A 11 5.92 -14.44 1.23
CA PRO A 11 6.05 -13.41 0.19
C PRO A 11 6.16 -13.92 -1.24
N THR A 12 6.43 -15.21 -1.43
CA THR A 12 6.64 -15.86 -2.73
C THR A 12 5.59 -16.91 -3.07
N HIS A 13 4.74 -17.32 -2.12
CA HIS A 13 3.75 -18.39 -2.31
C HIS A 13 2.32 -17.97 -1.92
N LEU A 14 1.38 -18.28 -2.81
CA LEU A 14 -0.05 -18.12 -2.61
C LEU A 14 -0.73 -19.49 -2.61
N GLU A 15 -1.56 -19.74 -1.61
CA GLU A 15 -2.46 -20.89 -1.58
C GLU A 15 -3.80 -20.51 -2.19
N LEU A 16 -4.21 -21.22 -3.24
CA LEU A 16 -5.49 -21.00 -3.89
C LEU A 16 -6.59 -21.82 -3.22
N SER A 17 -7.74 -21.20 -2.96
CA SER A 17 -8.92 -21.91 -2.43
C SER A 17 -9.47 -22.98 -3.38
N GLN A 18 -9.14 -22.89 -4.67
CA GLN A 18 -9.60 -23.81 -5.70
C GLN A 18 -8.62 -23.85 -6.91
N PRO A 19 -8.66 -24.92 -7.71
CA PRO A 19 -7.90 -24.98 -8.96
C PRO A 19 -8.30 -23.88 -9.95
N ILE A 20 -7.31 -23.38 -10.70
CA ILE A 20 -7.52 -22.46 -11.81
C ILE A 20 -7.72 -23.26 -13.08
N SER A 21 -8.85 -23.07 -13.75
CA SER A 21 -9.10 -23.61 -15.09
C SER A 21 -8.60 -22.62 -16.14
N ALA A 22 -7.29 -22.58 -16.36
CA ALA A 22 -6.63 -21.76 -17.38
C ALA A 22 -5.78 -22.64 -18.31
N GLN A 23 -5.58 -22.21 -19.53
CA GLN A 23 -4.72 -22.85 -20.52
C GLN A 23 -3.33 -22.21 -20.57
N PRO A 24 -2.31 -22.93 -21.11
CA PRO A 24 -1.01 -22.33 -21.38
C PRO A 24 -1.13 -21.09 -22.27
N GLY A 25 -0.56 -19.97 -21.82
CA GLY A 25 -0.63 -18.68 -22.52
C GLY A 25 -1.70 -17.73 -21.99
N ASP A 26 -2.58 -18.18 -21.10
CA ASP A 26 -3.57 -17.30 -20.46
C ASP A 26 -2.90 -16.31 -19.49
N LEU A 27 -3.38 -15.07 -19.51
CA LEU A 27 -2.95 -14.02 -18.59
C LEU A 27 -3.82 -14.02 -17.33
N ILE A 28 -3.17 -14.10 -16.17
CA ILE A 28 -3.83 -14.05 -14.87
C ILE A 28 -3.48 -12.72 -14.21
N GLN A 29 -4.50 -11.95 -13.84
CA GLN A 29 -4.34 -10.70 -13.08
C GLN A 29 -4.58 -10.97 -11.60
N ILE A 30 -3.61 -10.62 -10.77
CA ILE A 30 -3.70 -10.70 -9.30
C ILE A 30 -3.98 -9.30 -8.77
N SER A 31 -4.98 -9.17 -7.90
CA SER A 31 -5.33 -7.91 -7.23
C SER A 31 -5.21 -8.12 -5.74
N ILE A 32 -4.31 -7.36 -5.10
CA ILE A 32 -4.09 -7.40 -3.66
C ILE A 32 -4.69 -6.11 -3.09
N PRO A 33 -5.69 -6.18 -2.17
CA PRO A 33 -6.20 -4.99 -1.52
C PRO A 33 -5.09 -4.38 -0.65
N ASP A 34 -4.76 -3.11 -0.88
CA ASP A 34 -3.83 -2.35 -0.04
C ASP A 34 -4.64 -1.77 1.14
N GLU A 35 -4.57 -2.41 2.31
CA GLU A 35 -5.21 -1.89 3.54
C GLU A 35 -4.64 -0.52 3.95
N GLY A 36 -3.47 -0.14 3.43
CA GLY A 36 -2.80 1.12 3.76
C GLY A 36 -3.30 2.36 3.01
N GLY A 37 -4.38 2.26 2.22
CA GLY A 37 -4.90 3.38 1.42
C GLY A 37 -5.31 4.59 2.27
N GLU A 38 -6.07 4.36 3.36
CA GLU A 38 -6.45 5.43 4.30
C GLU A 38 -5.22 5.91 5.10
N ASP A 39 -4.47 5.00 5.73
CA ASP A 39 -3.31 5.36 6.55
C ASP A 39 -2.24 6.15 5.78
N ARG A 40 -2.06 5.90 4.47
CA ARG A 40 -1.16 6.69 3.63
C ARG A 40 -1.68 8.12 3.42
N LEU A 41 -2.99 8.30 3.18
CA LEU A 41 -3.60 9.63 3.02
C LEU A 41 -3.53 10.44 4.30
N TRP A 42 -3.84 9.83 5.45
CA TRP A 42 -3.73 10.47 6.76
C TRP A 42 -2.28 10.84 7.09
N ARG A 43 -1.33 9.94 6.78
CA ARG A 43 0.10 10.20 6.99
C ARG A 43 0.64 11.31 6.09
N GLU A 44 0.19 11.40 4.84
CA GLU A 44 0.56 12.47 3.92
C GLU A 44 -0.05 13.81 4.34
N ALA A 45 -1.33 13.84 4.72
CA ALA A 45 -1.99 15.03 5.24
C ALA A 45 -1.35 15.52 6.55
N ALA A 46 -1.04 14.60 7.48
CA ALA A 46 -0.35 14.92 8.72
C ALA A 46 1.07 15.44 8.48
N ARG A 47 1.83 14.85 7.54
CA ARG A 47 3.16 15.33 7.16
C ARG A 47 3.09 16.74 6.55
N LYS A 48 2.10 17.01 5.70
CA LYS A 48 1.90 18.33 5.10
C LYS A 48 1.57 19.38 6.15
N HIS A 49 0.64 19.09 7.07
CA HIS A 49 0.30 20.00 8.17
C HIS A 49 1.47 20.20 9.14
N PHE A 50 2.25 19.15 9.43
CA PHE A 50 3.45 19.27 10.24
C PHE A 50 4.47 20.20 9.58
N LEU A 51 4.72 20.06 8.27
CA LEU A 51 5.64 20.94 7.55
C LEU A 51 5.12 22.38 7.41
N GLU A 52 3.81 22.58 7.24
CA GLU A 52 3.18 23.92 7.24
C GLU A 52 3.26 24.61 8.61
N ALA A 53 3.29 23.85 9.71
CA ALA A 53 3.42 24.40 11.06
C ALA A 53 4.87 24.84 11.40
N TYR A 54 5.84 24.47 10.58
CA TYR A 54 7.26 24.81 10.74
C TYR A 54 7.76 25.82 9.69
N ASP A 55 6.87 26.67 9.16
CA ASP A 55 7.28 27.73 8.23
C ASP A 55 7.77 28.99 8.99
N ASP A 56 9.00 29.38 8.65
CA ASP A 56 9.72 30.64 8.81
C ASP A 56 10.09 31.27 10.18
N GLU A 57 9.52 30.89 11.34
CA GLU A 57 9.93 31.50 12.64
C GLU A 57 10.86 30.65 13.53
N ASP A 58 11.19 29.41 13.18
CA ASP A 58 12.01 28.54 14.05
C ASP A 58 13.52 28.56 13.74
N ALA A 59 14.00 29.57 13.00
CA ALA A 59 15.43 29.83 12.79
C ALA A 59 16.07 30.66 13.93
N ILE A 60 15.37 30.86 15.06
CA ILE A 60 15.84 31.72 16.16
C ILE A 60 16.95 31.07 16.99
N TYR A 61 17.11 29.73 16.94
CA TYR A 61 18.13 29.02 17.73
C TYR A 61 19.36 28.53 16.96
N ASP A 62 19.46 28.81 15.66
CA ASP A 62 20.63 28.41 14.85
C ASP A 62 21.91 29.23 15.14
N ARG A 63 21.87 30.16 16.10
CA ARG A 63 23.04 30.95 16.56
C ARG A 63 23.13 31.08 18.09
N LEU A 64 23.03 29.97 18.82
CA LEU A 64 23.52 29.91 20.21
C LEU A 64 24.71 28.96 20.36
#